data_AF-A0A925DFG4-F1
#
_entry.id   AF-A0A925DFG4-F1
#
_cell.length_a   1.000
_cell.length_b   1.000
_cell.length_c   1.000
_cell.angle_alpha   90.00
_cell.angle_beta   90.00
_cell.angle_gamma   90.00
#
_symmetry.space_group_name_H-M   'P 1'
#
loop_
_entity.id
_entity.type
_entity.pdbx_description
1 polymer ?
#
loop_
_entity_poly.entity_id
_entity_poly.type
_entity_poly.pdbx_seq_one_letter_code
_entity_poly.pdbx_strand_id
1 'polypeptide(L)'
;TSVKALSPDHRHAARQAQAVPLLANLRSWLEGHVAQLLPQSPLAQAFGYALRNWTALVRYTENGVLVPDNNPMERCIGPIAVGRSNYLFAGSARGGRAAATM
;
A
#
# COMPACT_ATOMS: atom_id res chain seq x y z
N THR A 1 4.85 22.15 -4.19
CA THR A 1 5.63 22.10 -2.93
C THR A 1 5.48 20.73 -2.31
N SER A 2 6.57 20.00 -2.10
CA SER A 2 6.50 18.60 -1.64
C SER A 2 5.98 18.53 -0.20
N VAL A 3 4.73 18.09 -0.02
CA VAL A 3 4.11 17.86 1.31
C VAL A 3 4.99 16.93 2.15
N LYS A 4 5.81 16.06 1.54
CA LYS A 4 6.72 15.15 2.25
C LYS A 4 7.73 15.88 3.16
N ALA A 5 8.15 17.09 2.80
CA ALA A 5 9.15 17.88 3.53
C ALA A 5 8.58 18.69 4.71
N LEU A 6 7.26 18.69 4.91
CA LEU A 6 6.61 19.43 6.00
C LEU A 6 6.69 18.65 7.32
N SER A 7 6.54 19.37 8.44
CA SER A 7 6.36 18.73 9.76
C SER A 7 5.09 17.87 9.78
N PRO A 8 5.00 16.86 10.66
CA PRO A 8 3.81 15.99 10.75
C PRO A 8 2.50 16.77 10.84
N ASP A 9 2.42 17.82 11.65
CA ASP A 9 1.19 18.61 11.82
C ASP A 9 0.79 19.34 10.52
N HIS A 10 1.75 19.94 9.83
CA HIS A 10 1.49 20.58 8.53
C HIS A 10 1.13 19.56 7.46
N ARG A 11 1.70 18.35 7.49
CA ARG A 11 1.29 17.26 6.59
C ARG A 11 -0.12 16.81 6.86
N HIS A 12 -0.50 16.66 8.13
CA HIS A 12 -1.85 16.31 8.52
C HIS A 12 -2.84 17.38 8.03
N ALA A 13 -2.59 18.65 8.33
CA ALA A 13 -3.44 19.76 7.88
C ALA A 13 -3.59 19.81 6.35
N ALA A 14 -2.48 19.66 5.61
CA ALA A 14 -2.53 19.61 4.15
C ALA A 14 -3.34 18.41 3.62
N ARG A 15 -3.22 17.23 4.25
CA ARG A 15 -4.01 16.04 3.87
C ARG A 15 -5.49 16.23 4.15
N GLN A 16 -5.86 16.80 5.29
CA GLN A 16 -7.25 17.12 5.60
C GLN A 16 -7.85 18.11 4.58
N ALA A 17 -7.10 19.15 4.21
CA ALA A 17 -7.56 20.17 3.28
C ALA A 17 -7.63 19.69 1.81
N GLN A 18 -6.74 18.80 1.39
CA GLN A 18 -6.55 18.46 -0.02
C GLN A 18 -6.87 17.00 -0.33
N ALA A 19 -6.31 16.06 0.42
CA ALA A 19 -6.40 14.63 0.12
C ALA A 19 -7.75 14.04 0.52
N VAL A 20 -8.29 14.40 1.70
CA VAL A 20 -9.56 13.86 2.21
C VAL A 20 -10.74 14.15 1.27
N PRO A 21 -10.94 15.37 0.73
CA PRO A 21 -12.01 15.62 -0.24
C PRO A 21 -11.85 14.82 -1.54
N LEU A 22 -10.62 14.67 -2.03
CA LEU A 22 -10.34 13.88 -3.23
C LEU A 22 -10.61 12.40 -3.01
N LEU A 23 -10.26 11.86 -1.84
CA LEU A 23 -10.52 10.49 -1.46
C LEU A 23 -12.02 10.24 -1.32
N ALA A 24 -12.78 11.17 -0.74
CA ALA A 24 -14.23 11.08 -0.67
C ALA A 24 -14.86 11.00 -2.08
N ASN A 25 -14.44 11.89 -2.98
CA ASN A 25 -14.90 11.87 -4.38
C ASN A 25 -14.53 10.56 -5.08
N LEU A 26 -13.31 10.06 -4.87
CA LEU A 26 -12.86 8.78 -5.42
C LEU A 26 -13.71 7.61 -4.88
N ARG A 27 -14.05 7.61 -3.59
CA ARG A 27 -14.90 6.57 -2.99
C ARG A 27 -16.27 6.53 -3.65
N SER A 28 -16.94 7.68 -3.74
CA SER A 28 -18.26 7.79 -4.37
C SER A 28 -18.20 7.39 -5.84
N TRP A 29 -17.12 7.76 -6.54
CA TRP A 29 -16.89 7.34 -7.91
C TRP A 29 -16.76 5.81 -8.02
N LEU A 30 -15.94 5.17 -7.17
CA LEU A 30 -15.78 3.71 -7.15
C LEU A 30 -17.09 3.00 -6.82
N GLU A 31 -17.81 3.43 -5.79
CA GLU A 31 -19.11 2.84 -5.39
C GLU A 31 -20.14 2.92 -6.52
N GLY A 32 -20.20 4.06 -7.23
CA GLY A 32 -21.09 4.24 -8.38
C GLY A 32 -20.74 3.37 -9.60
N HIS A 33 -19.45 3.12 -9.83
CA HIS A 33 -19.00 2.33 -10.98
C HIS A 33 -19.06 0.82 -10.73
N VAL A 34 -18.80 0.35 -9.50
CA VAL A 34 -18.86 -1.10 -9.17
C VAL A 34 -20.23 -1.69 -9.49
N ALA A 35 -21.32 -0.94 -9.24
CA ALA A 35 -22.68 -1.38 -9.53
C ALA A 35 -22.95 -1.61 -11.03
N GLN A 36 -22.14 -1.03 -11.92
CA GLN A 36 -22.31 -1.09 -13.37
C GLN A 36 -21.41 -2.15 -14.03
N LEU A 37 -20.44 -2.70 -13.28
CA LEU A 37 -19.46 -3.65 -13.80
C LEU A 37 -19.92 -5.10 -13.60
N LEU A 38 -19.49 -5.99 -14.50
CA LEU A 38 -19.65 -7.42 -14.28
C LEU A 38 -18.86 -7.83 -13.03
N PRO A 39 -19.46 -8.54 -12.06
CA PRO A 39 -18.82 -8.84 -10.78
C PRO A 39 -17.47 -9.56 -10.86
N GLN A 40 -17.28 -10.39 -11.89
CA GLN A 40 -16.05 -11.17 -12.12
C GLN A 40 -15.05 -10.48 -13.05
N SER A 41 -15.35 -9.26 -13.51
CA SER A 41 -14.38 -8.50 -14.31
C SER A 41 -13.17 -8.12 -13.45
N PRO A 42 -11.95 -8.11 -14.01
CA PRO A 42 -10.75 -7.68 -13.28
C PRO A 42 -10.90 -6.28 -12.66
N LEU A 43 -11.62 -5.38 -13.34
CA LEU A 43 -11.89 -4.03 -12.85
C LEU A 43 -12.83 -4.02 -11.63
N ALA A 44 -13.92 -4.80 -11.66
CA ALA A 44 -14.81 -4.92 -10.51
C ALA A 44 -14.10 -5.54 -9.30
N GLN A 45 -13.23 -6.52 -9.53
CA GLN A 45 -12.41 -7.11 -8.47
C GLN A 45 -11.45 -6.08 -7.85
N ALA A 46 -10.79 -5.27 -8.68
CA ALA A 46 -9.89 -4.21 -8.23
C ALA A 46 -10.62 -3.13 -7.42
N PHE A 47 -11.77 -2.65 -7.91
CA PHE A 47 -12.56 -1.64 -7.21
C PHE A 47 -13.13 -2.20 -5.90
N GLY A 48 -13.64 -3.43 -5.92
CA GLY A 48 -14.11 -4.12 -4.72
C GLY A 48 -12.98 -4.31 -3.69
N TYR A 49 -11.76 -4.60 -4.14
CA TYR A 49 -10.60 -4.69 -3.24
C TYR A 49 -10.28 -3.34 -2.60
N ALA A 50 -10.26 -2.24 -3.37
CA ALA A 50 -10.04 -0.90 -2.85
C ALA A 50 -11.10 -0.50 -1.81
N LEU A 51 -12.39 -0.75 -2.11
CA LEU A 51 -13.51 -0.44 -1.21
C LEU A 51 -13.49 -1.27 0.07
N ARG A 52 -13.20 -2.58 -0.02
CA ARG A 52 -13.07 -3.46 1.17
C ARG A 52 -11.94 -3.01 2.11
N ASN A 53 -10.87 -2.44 1.55
CA ASN A 53 -9.71 -1.96 2.31
C ASN A 53 -9.71 -0.45 2.54
N TRP A 54 -10.84 0.22 2.32
CA TRP A 54 -10.90 1.69 2.28
C TRP A 54 -10.36 2.34 3.56
N THR A 55 -10.72 1.81 4.73
CA THR A 55 -10.23 2.29 6.03
C THR A 55 -8.70 2.26 6.11
N ALA A 56 -8.07 1.19 5.62
CA ALA A 56 -6.61 1.10 5.61
C ALA A 56 -6.00 2.08 4.58
N LEU A 57 -6.62 2.20 3.41
CA LEU A 57 -6.18 3.07 2.32
C LEU A 57 -6.13 4.55 2.72
N VAL A 58 -7.11 5.03 3.49
CA VAL A 58 -7.19 6.45 3.89
C VAL A 58 -6.50 6.77 5.22
N ARG A 59 -6.05 5.76 5.96
CA ARG A 59 -5.51 5.91 7.32
C ARG A 59 -4.31 6.86 7.42
N TYR A 60 -3.52 6.96 6.36
CA TYR A 60 -2.38 7.89 6.33
C TYR A 60 -2.81 9.37 6.44
N THR A 61 -4.07 9.69 6.15
CA THR A 61 -4.60 11.06 6.27
C THR A 61 -4.87 11.46 7.72
N GLU A 62 -5.07 10.50 8.61
CA GLU A 62 -5.37 10.71 10.04
C GLU A 62 -4.14 11.11 10.86
N ASN A 63 -2.93 10.80 10.36
CA ASN A 63 -1.69 11.12 11.07
C ASN A 63 -0.59 11.51 10.08
N GLY A 64 -0.04 12.71 10.27
CA GLY A 64 1.02 13.26 9.44
C GLY A 64 2.34 12.49 9.46
N VAL A 65 2.57 11.59 10.41
CA VAL A 65 3.74 10.69 10.46
C VAL A 65 3.61 9.56 9.44
N LEU A 66 2.39 9.11 9.17
CA LEU A 66 2.14 7.99 8.26
C LEU A 66 2.46 8.38 6.81
N VAL A 67 2.96 7.40 6.06
CA VAL A 67 3.31 7.54 4.64
C VAL A 67 2.29 6.74 3.82
N PRO A 68 1.77 7.29 2.70
CA PRO A 68 0.79 6.59 1.87
C PRO A 68 1.37 5.41 1.07
N ASP A 69 2.69 5.34 0.92
CA ASP A 69 3.38 4.33 0.13
C ASP A 69 4.21 3.37 1.01
N ASN A 70 4.28 2.10 0.61
CA ASN A 70 5.02 1.05 1.31
C ASN A 70 6.43 0.83 0.71
N ASN A 71 6.92 1.78 -0.11
CA ASN A 71 8.17 1.65 -0.85
C ASN A 71 9.39 1.27 0.02
N PRO A 72 9.55 1.81 1.25
CA PRO A 72 10.68 1.43 2.09
C PRO A 72 10.64 -0.06 2.46
N MET A 73 9.48 -0.57 2.83
CA MET A 73 9.31 -2.00 3.15
C MET A 73 9.52 -2.87 1.92
N GLU A 74 8.95 -2.51 0.77
CA GLU A 74 9.15 -3.25 -0.49
C GLU A 74 10.63 -3.34 -0.85
N ARG A 75 11.38 -2.24 -0.69
CA ARG A 75 12.83 -2.22 -0.88
C ARG A 75 13.57 -3.09 0.13
N CYS A 76 13.11 -3.16 1.37
CA CYS A 76 13.71 -4.02 2.39
C CYS A 76 13.47 -5.51 2.14
N ILE A 77 12.27 -5.89 1.67
CA ILE A 77 11.94 -7.31 1.41
C ILE A 77 12.42 -7.79 0.03
N GLY A 78 12.61 -6.88 -0.92
CA GLY A 78 13.02 -7.20 -2.29
C GLY A 78 14.26 -8.11 -2.37
N PRO A 79 15.37 -7.80 -1.68
CA PRO A 79 16.55 -8.66 -1.66
C PRO A 79 16.29 -10.07 -1.15
N ILE A 80 15.38 -10.24 -0.18
CA ILE A 80 15.02 -11.55 0.36
C ILE A 80 14.24 -12.35 -0.68
N ALA A 81 13.24 -11.73 -1.32
CA ALA A 81 12.45 -12.37 -2.37
C ALA A 81 13.32 -12.80 -3.56
N VAL A 82 14.22 -11.92 -4.01
CA VAL A 82 15.19 -12.22 -5.09
C VAL A 82 16.17 -13.32 -4.66
N GLY A 83 16.69 -13.22 -3.44
CA GLY A 83 17.59 -14.23 -2.87
C GLY A 83 16.98 -15.62 -2.88
N ARG A 84 15.75 -15.78 -2.36
CA ARG A 84 15.01 -17.05 -2.35
C ARG A 84 14.86 -17.67 -3.74
N SER A 85 14.64 -16.85 -4.77
CA SER A 85 14.55 -17.34 -6.15
C SER A 85 15.89 -17.78 -6.73
N ASN A 86 17.01 -17.24 -6.22
CA ASN A 86 18.35 -17.48 -6.76
C ASN A 86 19.16 -18.52 -5.96
N TYR A 87 18.77 -18.83 -4.73
CA TYR A 87 19.46 -19.80 -3.87
C TYR A 87 19.01 -21.23 -4.19
N LEU A 88 19.59 -21.84 -5.22
CA LEU A 88 19.32 -23.24 -5.59
C LEU A 88 19.84 -24.24 -4.53
N PHE A 89 20.89 -23.88 -3.79
CA PHE A 89 21.52 -24.75 -2.79
C PHE A 89 21.97 -23.95 -1.57
N ALA A 90 21.90 -24.56 -0.39
CA ALA A 90 22.48 -24.03 0.83
C ALA A 90 23.93 -24.54 0.99
N GLY A 91 24.91 -23.64 0.91
CA GLY A 91 26.34 -23.99 1.05
C GLY A 91 26.78 -24.39 2.48
N SER A 92 25.88 -24.36 3.46
CA SER A 92 26.14 -24.84 4.82
C SER A 92 24.84 -25.16 5.55
N ALA A 93 24.89 -26.04 6.56
CA ALA A 93 23.73 -26.34 7.40
C ALA A 93 23.16 -25.10 8.12
N ARG A 94 24.02 -24.16 8.55
CA ARG A 94 23.59 -22.89 9.14
C ARG A 94 22.87 -22.02 8.11
N GLY A 95 23.41 -21.91 6.90
CA GLY A 95 22.78 -21.19 5.79
C GLY A 95 21.43 -21.80 5.39
N GLY A 96 21.32 -23.13 5.40
CA GLY A 96 20.07 -23.84 5.13
C GLY A 96 18.99 -23.56 6.17
N ARG A 97 19.31 -23.55 7.46
CA ARG A 97 18.35 -23.17 8.52
C ARG A 97 17.88 -21.73 8.39
N ALA A 98 18.80 -20.80 8.11
CA ALA A 98 18.45 -19.39 7.92
C ALA A 98 17.55 -19.19 6.69
N ALA A 99 17.82 -19.90 5.59
CA ALA A 99 16.99 -19.87 4.38
C ALA A 99 15.59 -20.50 4.60
N ALA A 100 15.46 -21.48 5.49
CA ALA A 100 14.17 -22.11 5.80
C ALA A 100 13.22 -21.25 6.63
N THR A 101 13.75 -20.27 7.37
CA THR A 101 12.99 -19.37 8.25
C THR A 101 12.73 -17.98 7.67
N MET A 102 13.46 -17.59 6.62
CA MET A 102 13.07 -16.46 5.76
C MET A 102 11.86 -16.83 4.90
#